data_AF-A0A9P0N3A3-F1
#
_entry.id   AF-A0A9P0N3A3-F1
#
_cell.length_a   1.000
_cell.length_b   1.000
_cell.length_c   1.000
_cell.angle_alpha   90.00
_cell.angle_beta   90.00
_cell.angle_gamma   90.00
#
_symmetry.space_group_name_H-M   'P 1'
#
loop_
_entity.id
_entity.type
_entity.pdbx_description
1 polymer ?
#
loop_
_entity_poly.entity_id
_entity_poly.type
_entity_poly.pdbx_seq_one_letter_code
_entity_poly.pdbx_strand_id
1 'polypeptide(L)'
;MSNSKSLRSGAVVSGHCVACKQLLVYENIAVRTQNICPTKLDTSRILHRLQTTKMPKPKTFGKSSRKKVYACRRNLEKRFRQNDDGSRDDTSEVHPERTDQQSCSTSDKNSMEISYETNYEETEPFQVSGRRVVEIGYFMKQLQEISNHNSMFSCNLGTVEMLNEKRTGLNSTFHMKCRMCSKEFVLKSSEYSANKMDVNEEIVAGIMSIGAGVTQLNTVLCHINIPPMSVRLYQGKHDIICGWWHKTAQHCMAEAGKEEKNHALSIGSVNESGIPMIPVSGDACWSKRSYGTNYSASSGVGAIVGLFSKKVLYYGVKNKTCIICSRAHLKGVQPPKHRCFKNFQGPSTAMEALIITEGFKESIERHGLIYNQYVADGDSSTYASIRNSRPYESVTVAKVECKNHLLRNYCKGLLSIASNTTYPIRARKILKDNYLRIRWGVDSSVKYWVKQSIPFSEKMKNIKDDINNGPYHIFGDHSKCASYFCNDEIKKRTENMVPELKANGVFQKIEDLAHRLSFHAYSFVHNETNNLVESSNARVAKFVGGKRVNFSQRRSYAGRCAAAVIL
;
A
#
# COMPACT_ATOMS: atom_id res chain seq x y z
N MET A 1 33.11 55.63 25.50
CA MET A 1 31.68 55.83 25.16
C MET A 1 31.37 55.05 23.89
N SER A 2 30.14 54.55 23.79
CA SER A 2 29.52 53.78 22.68
C SER A 2 29.59 52.24 22.78
N ASN A 3 28.47 51.69 23.29
CA ASN A 3 28.02 50.31 23.24
C ASN A 3 27.42 50.01 21.86
N SER A 4 27.74 48.86 21.26
CA SER A 4 26.88 48.21 20.27
C SER A 4 26.58 46.78 20.73
N LYS A 5 25.32 46.55 21.14
CA LYS A 5 24.76 45.22 21.45
C LYS A 5 24.34 44.58 20.12
N SER A 6 24.87 43.39 19.80
CA SER A 6 24.20 42.45 18.90
C SER A 6 23.76 41.23 19.70
N LEU A 7 22.45 41.01 19.73
CA LEU A 7 21.81 39.83 20.31
C LEU A 7 22.04 38.65 19.38
N ARG A 8 22.75 37.63 19.86
CA ARG A 8 22.76 36.29 19.25
C ARG A 8 21.46 35.57 19.60
N SER A 9 20.58 35.39 18.61
CA SER A 9 19.43 34.49 18.69
C SER A 9 19.89 33.03 18.54
N GLY A 10 19.32 32.16 19.37
CA GLY A 10 19.68 30.75 19.49
C GLY A 10 19.41 29.93 18.22
N ALA A 11 20.36 29.04 17.93
CA ALA A 11 20.22 27.99 16.94
C ALA A 11 19.15 26.98 17.38
N VAL A 12 18.01 26.99 16.71
CA VAL A 12 17.02 25.91 16.80
C VAL A 12 17.56 24.71 16.02
N VAL A 13 17.93 23.66 16.75
CA VAL A 13 18.41 22.39 16.22
C VAL A 13 17.34 21.75 15.34
N SER A 14 17.64 21.55 14.06
CA SER A 14 16.79 20.86 13.08
C SER A 14 16.73 19.37 13.39
N GLY A 15 15.75 18.97 14.20
CA GLY A 15 15.42 17.59 14.51
C GLY A 15 14.86 16.82 13.31
N HIS A 16 15.69 16.51 12.32
CA HIS A 16 15.37 15.50 11.32
C HIS A 16 15.34 14.12 12.00
N CYS A 17 14.15 13.50 12.06
CA CYS A 17 14.00 12.13 12.53
C CYS A 17 14.90 11.19 11.70
N VAL A 18 15.73 10.37 12.36
CA VAL A 18 16.60 9.37 11.71
C VAL A 18 15.84 8.48 10.73
N ALA A 19 14.56 8.18 11.02
CA ALA A 19 13.67 7.45 10.14
C ALA A 19 13.46 8.15 8.78
N CYS A 20 13.35 9.49 8.76
CA CYS A 20 13.28 10.27 7.51
C CYS A 20 14.61 10.21 6.75
N LYS A 21 15.75 10.33 7.42
CA LYS A 21 17.07 10.24 6.77
C LYS A 21 17.34 8.85 6.19
N GLN A 22 16.98 7.77 6.89
CA GLN A 22 17.11 6.41 6.36
C GLN A 22 16.09 6.12 5.25
N LEU A 23 14.83 6.59 5.34
CA LEU A 23 13.86 6.50 4.23
C LEU A 23 14.36 7.19 2.96
N LEU A 24 14.97 8.38 3.07
CA LEU A 24 15.58 9.11 1.94
C LEU A 24 16.81 8.37 1.36
N VAL A 25 17.60 7.67 2.19
CA VAL A 25 18.68 6.79 1.72
C VAL A 25 18.12 5.57 0.99
N TYR A 26 17.01 4.99 1.48
CA TYR A 26 16.29 3.91 0.80
C TYR A 26 15.56 4.37 -0.46
N GLU A 27 15.11 5.62 -0.56
CA GLU A 27 14.60 6.23 -1.81
C GLU A 27 15.67 6.24 -2.89
N ASN A 28 16.92 6.60 -2.55
CA ASN A 28 18.03 6.56 -3.51
C ASN A 28 18.36 5.13 -4.00
N ILE A 29 18.16 4.10 -3.16
CA ILE A 29 18.34 2.69 -3.54
C ILE A 29 17.11 2.16 -4.32
N ALA A 30 15.90 2.58 -3.96
CA ALA A 30 14.65 2.20 -4.62
C ALA A 30 14.52 2.84 -6.01
N VAL A 31 14.93 4.10 -6.18
CA VAL A 31 14.96 4.79 -7.48
C VAL A 31 16.01 4.14 -8.40
N ARG A 32 17.17 3.73 -7.87
CA ARG A 32 18.17 2.96 -8.63
C ARG A 32 17.69 1.58 -9.07
N THR A 33 16.78 0.94 -8.33
CA THR A 33 16.21 -0.36 -8.68
C THR A 33 14.94 -0.26 -9.53
N GLN A 34 14.22 0.86 -9.51
CA GLN A 34 13.05 1.12 -10.36
C GLN A 34 13.40 1.59 -11.79
N ASN A 35 14.64 2.06 -12.02
CA ASN A 35 15.13 2.40 -13.36
C ASN A 35 15.60 1.20 -14.21
N ILE A 36 15.42 -0.04 -13.73
CA ILE A 36 15.56 -1.24 -14.56
C ILE A 36 14.22 -1.50 -15.26
N CYS A 37 13.99 -0.80 -16.35
CA CYS A 37 12.87 -1.03 -17.26
C CYS A 37 13.03 -2.42 -17.93
N PRO A 38 12.02 -3.31 -17.93
CA PRO A 38 12.06 -4.55 -18.68
C PRO A 38 11.67 -4.28 -20.13
N THR A 39 12.50 -3.56 -20.87
CA THR A 39 12.39 -3.49 -22.32
C THR A 39 13.69 -3.96 -22.93
N LYS A 40 13.62 -5.15 -23.56
CA LYS A 40 14.69 -5.89 -24.27
C LYS A 40 15.61 -6.76 -23.39
N LEU A 41 15.04 -7.78 -22.75
CA LEU A 41 15.77 -9.04 -22.60
C LEU A 41 15.30 -9.99 -23.70
N ASP A 42 16.20 -10.26 -24.64
CA ASP A 42 16.00 -11.23 -25.72
C ASP A 42 15.93 -12.65 -25.15
N THR A 43 14.71 -13.14 -24.96
CA THR A 43 14.40 -14.44 -24.36
C THR A 43 14.77 -15.63 -25.26
N SER A 44 15.21 -15.40 -26.51
CA SER A 44 15.58 -16.47 -27.44
C SER A 44 16.91 -17.15 -27.07
N ARG A 45 17.87 -16.41 -26.50
CA ARG A 45 19.21 -16.93 -26.16
C ARG A 45 19.27 -17.77 -24.88
N ILE A 46 18.32 -17.61 -23.95
CA ILE A 46 18.29 -18.36 -22.69
C ILE A 46 17.64 -19.73 -22.86
N LEU A 47 16.65 -19.86 -23.77
CA LEU A 47 15.98 -21.14 -24.05
C LEU A 47 16.90 -22.16 -24.74
N HIS A 48 17.81 -21.71 -25.60
CA HIS A 48 18.75 -22.61 -26.30
C HIS A 48 19.84 -23.21 -25.39
N ARG A 49 20.18 -22.55 -24.26
CA ARG A 49 21.17 -23.07 -23.29
C ARG A 49 20.60 -24.05 -22.27
N LEU A 50 19.29 -24.15 -22.13
CA LEU A 50 18.63 -25.05 -21.18
C LEU A 50 18.24 -26.41 -21.78
N GLN A 51 18.40 -26.61 -23.09
CA GLN A 51 18.02 -27.85 -23.77
C GLN A 51 19.17 -28.85 -23.96
N THR A 52 20.42 -28.51 -23.63
CA THR A 52 21.60 -29.35 -23.94
C THR A 52 22.31 -29.98 -22.74
N THR A 53 21.84 -29.79 -21.51
CA THR A 53 22.46 -30.41 -20.31
C THR A 53 21.58 -31.51 -19.72
N LYS A 54 21.96 -32.78 -19.96
CA LYS A 54 21.38 -33.93 -19.25
C LYS A 54 21.78 -33.86 -17.77
N MET A 55 20.82 -33.63 -16.88
CA MET A 55 21.04 -33.74 -15.42
C MET A 55 21.11 -35.22 -14.99
N PRO A 56 22.04 -35.61 -14.09
CA PRO A 56 22.07 -36.95 -13.51
C PRO A 56 20.96 -37.15 -12.47
N LYS A 57 20.41 -38.36 -12.39
CA LYS A 57 19.30 -38.74 -11.47
C LYS A 57 19.71 -38.57 -10.00
N PRO A 58 18.82 -38.06 -9.12
CA PRO A 58 19.14 -37.88 -7.69
C PRO A 58 19.15 -39.20 -6.92
N LYS A 59 20.20 -39.42 -6.12
CA LYS A 59 20.29 -40.49 -5.12
C LYS A 59 19.31 -40.22 -3.96
N THR A 60 18.65 -41.28 -3.49
CA THR A 60 17.62 -41.28 -2.46
C THR A 60 18.15 -40.91 -1.06
N PHE A 61 17.55 -39.91 -0.42
CA PHE A 61 17.82 -39.55 0.98
C PHE A 61 17.10 -40.49 1.97
N GLY A 62 17.81 -40.92 3.02
CA GLY A 62 17.40 -41.94 3.99
C GLY A 62 16.20 -41.57 4.89
N LYS A 63 15.48 -42.60 5.32
CA LYS A 63 14.16 -42.58 6.02
C LYS A 63 14.15 -41.86 7.40
N SER A 64 15.31 -41.55 8.00
CA SER A 64 15.42 -40.94 9.34
C SER A 64 15.08 -39.44 9.37
N SER A 65 15.56 -38.66 8.39
CA SER A 65 15.40 -37.20 8.37
C SER A 65 13.97 -36.75 8.05
N ARG A 66 13.17 -37.59 7.38
CA ARG A 66 11.75 -37.30 7.12
C ARG A 66 10.92 -37.31 8.41
N LYS A 67 11.18 -38.24 9.36
CA LYS A 67 10.38 -38.35 10.59
C LYS A 67 10.51 -37.11 11.50
N LYS A 68 11.70 -36.47 11.57
CA LYS A 68 11.90 -35.24 12.38
C LYS A 68 11.21 -34.01 11.80
N VAL A 69 11.18 -33.85 10.47
CA VAL A 69 10.51 -32.73 9.79
C VAL A 69 8.98 -32.84 9.89
N TYR A 70 8.43 -34.05 9.76
CA TYR A 70 6.99 -34.29 9.94
C TYR A 70 6.53 -34.13 11.40
N ALA A 71 7.37 -34.45 12.39
CA ALA A 71 7.06 -34.25 13.81
C ALA A 71 7.01 -32.77 14.22
N CYS A 72 7.96 -31.96 13.73
CA CYS A 72 7.97 -30.50 13.97
C CYS A 72 6.74 -29.84 13.35
N ARG A 73 6.37 -30.22 12.13
CA ARG A 73 5.16 -29.75 11.45
C ARG A 73 3.87 -30.16 12.19
N ARG A 74 3.75 -31.41 12.64
CA ARG A 74 2.59 -31.90 13.41
C ARG A 74 2.44 -31.21 14.77
N ASN A 75 3.56 -30.90 15.44
CA ASN A 75 3.53 -30.22 16.74
C ASN A 75 3.21 -28.71 16.63
N LEU A 76 3.61 -28.05 15.54
CA LEU A 76 3.10 -26.72 15.21
C LEU A 76 1.60 -26.77 14.86
N GLU A 77 1.17 -27.67 13.96
CA GLU A 77 -0.23 -27.78 13.54
C GLU A 77 -1.18 -28.14 14.71
N LYS A 78 -0.76 -28.98 15.67
CA LYS A 78 -1.56 -29.28 16.89
C LYS A 78 -1.65 -28.10 17.86
N ARG A 79 -0.57 -27.31 18.04
CA ARG A 79 -0.60 -26.08 18.85
C ARG A 79 -1.43 -24.96 18.24
N PHE A 80 -1.60 -24.95 16.91
CA PHE A 80 -2.47 -23.99 16.23
C PHE A 80 -3.93 -24.43 16.20
N ARG A 81 -4.24 -25.73 16.04
CA ARG A 81 -5.63 -26.24 16.11
C ARG A 81 -6.29 -26.03 17.48
N GLN A 82 -5.54 -26.12 18.58
CA GLN A 82 -6.07 -25.81 19.92
C GLN A 82 -6.36 -24.31 20.16
N ASN A 83 -5.98 -23.42 19.23
CA ASN A 83 -6.24 -21.99 19.32
C ASN A 83 -7.23 -21.47 18.25
N ASP A 84 -7.74 -22.34 17.36
CA ASP A 84 -8.55 -21.96 16.20
C ASP A 84 -9.88 -22.73 16.04
N ASP A 85 -10.28 -23.58 16.99
CA ASP A 85 -11.62 -24.20 16.93
C ASP A 85 -12.68 -23.34 17.63
N GLY A 86 -13.61 -22.83 16.81
CA GLY A 86 -14.77 -22.07 17.24
C GLY A 86 -15.39 -21.19 16.15
N SER A 87 -15.74 -21.73 14.98
CA SER A 87 -16.87 -21.20 14.17
C SER A 87 -17.32 -22.16 13.06
N ARG A 88 -18.66 -22.37 13.02
CA ARG A 88 -19.56 -23.02 12.02
C ARG A 88 -20.09 -24.39 12.48
N ASP A 89 -21.40 -24.67 12.56
CA ASP A 89 -22.59 -24.11 11.90
C ASP A 89 -23.84 -24.11 12.81
N ASP A 90 -24.81 -23.23 12.49
CA ASP A 90 -26.21 -23.25 12.94
C ASP A 90 -26.99 -24.38 12.22
N THR A 91 -27.77 -25.18 12.95
CA THR A 91 -29.22 -25.41 12.74
C THR A 91 -29.74 -26.44 13.75
N SER A 92 -30.96 -26.17 14.21
CA SER A 92 -31.74 -26.81 15.29
C SER A 92 -32.33 -28.18 14.92
N GLU A 93 -32.36 -29.14 15.88
CA GLU A 93 -33.53 -29.99 16.22
C GLU A 93 -33.26 -30.94 17.43
N VAL A 94 -33.92 -30.63 18.55
CA VAL A 94 -34.63 -31.44 19.59
C VAL A 94 -34.21 -32.91 19.97
N HIS A 95 -33.69 -33.06 21.21
CA HIS A 95 -33.86 -34.09 22.29
C HIS A 95 -33.73 -35.64 22.07
N PRO A 96 -33.56 -36.48 23.13
CA PRO A 96 -32.82 -36.34 24.41
C PRO A 96 -32.01 -37.60 24.88
N GLU A 97 -31.29 -37.42 26.00
CA GLU A 97 -30.90 -38.39 27.05
C GLU A 97 -29.92 -39.56 26.79
N ARG A 98 -28.79 -39.56 27.52
CA ARG A 98 -28.54 -40.54 28.62
C ARG A 98 -27.32 -40.16 29.46
N THR A 99 -27.49 -40.38 30.76
CA THR A 99 -26.57 -40.26 31.89
C THR A 99 -25.36 -41.19 31.76
N ASP A 100 -24.22 -40.81 32.34
CA ASP A 100 -23.71 -41.46 33.55
C ASP A 100 -22.47 -40.75 34.10
N GLN A 101 -22.56 -40.46 35.39
CA GLN A 101 -21.49 -40.06 36.27
C GLN A 101 -20.68 -41.31 36.65
N GLN A 102 -19.35 -41.24 36.67
CA GLN A 102 -18.61 -41.98 37.70
C GLN A 102 -17.26 -41.35 38.02
N SER A 103 -17.21 -40.83 39.24
CA SER A 103 -16.04 -40.49 40.06
C SER A 103 -15.61 -41.72 40.89
N CYS A 104 -14.31 -41.88 41.15
CA CYS A 104 -13.69 -42.45 42.38
C CYS A 104 -12.16 -42.52 42.16
N SER A 105 -11.31 -41.77 42.86
CA SER A 105 -10.81 -41.90 44.25
C SER A 105 -9.63 -42.88 44.40
N THR A 106 -8.52 -42.35 44.93
CA THR A 106 -7.57 -42.86 45.97
C THR A 106 -7.41 -44.38 46.13
N SER A 107 -6.23 -44.98 46.28
CA SER A 107 -5.04 -44.61 47.07
C SER A 107 -3.86 -45.50 46.65
N ASP A 108 -2.62 -45.10 46.95
CA ASP A 108 -1.76 -45.87 47.86
C ASP A 108 -0.40 -45.20 48.05
N LYS A 109 -0.06 -45.00 49.32
CA LYS A 109 1.24 -44.55 49.80
C LYS A 109 2.16 -45.77 49.84
N ASN A 110 3.34 -45.65 49.24
CA ASN A 110 4.48 -46.43 49.70
C ASN A 110 5.71 -45.51 49.76
N SER A 111 6.17 -45.28 50.99
CA SER A 111 7.38 -44.55 51.33
C SER A 111 8.59 -45.45 51.11
N MET A 112 9.53 -45.01 50.28
CA MET A 112 10.84 -45.62 50.16
C MET A 112 11.88 -44.51 50.19
N GLU A 113 12.69 -44.49 51.24
CA GLU A 113 13.84 -43.62 51.40
C GLU A 113 14.81 -43.83 50.24
N ILE A 114 15.19 -42.74 49.56
CA ILE A 114 16.28 -42.75 48.57
C ILE A 114 17.28 -41.69 49.00
N SER A 115 18.49 -42.17 49.25
CA SER A 115 19.70 -41.43 49.57
C SER A 115 19.99 -40.33 48.54
N TYR A 116 20.30 -39.13 49.04
CA TYR A 116 20.76 -38.01 48.22
C TYR A 116 22.22 -38.25 47.79
N GLU A 117 22.40 -38.89 46.63
CA GLU A 117 23.64 -38.72 45.88
C GLU A 117 23.58 -37.35 45.18
N THR A 118 24.37 -36.40 45.67
CA THR A 118 24.69 -35.16 44.96
C THR A 118 25.46 -35.50 43.69
N ASN A 119 24.72 -35.73 42.60
CA ASN A 119 25.26 -35.62 41.25
C ASN A 119 25.66 -34.16 41.03
N TYR A 120 26.98 -33.90 41.05
CA TYR A 120 27.54 -32.72 40.40
C TYR A 120 27.29 -32.89 38.90
N GLU A 121 26.17 -32.34 38.41
CA GLU A 121 26.01 -32.11 36.98
C GLU A 121 27.09 -31.10 36.56
N GLU A 122 28.12 -31.57 35.85
CA GLU A 122 28.99 -30.69 35.08
C GLU A 122 28.09 -29.89 34.13
N THR A 123 27.88 -28.61 34.44
CA THR A 123 27.14 -27.70 33.55
C THR A 123 27.93 -27.56 32.26
N GLU A 124 27.44 -28.15 31.16
CA GLU A 124 28.07 -27.98 29.85
C GLU A 124 28.28 -26.49 29.54
N PRO A 125 29.43 -26.11 28.94
CA PRO A 125 29.73 -24.72 28.64
C PRO A 125 28.67 -24.14 27.71
N PHE A 126 28.19 -22.93 28.04
CA PHE A 126 27.18 -22.25 27.25
C PHE A 126 27.63 -22.08 25.79
N GLN A 127 26.92 -22.72 24.86
CA GLN A 127 27.22 -22.64 23.44
C GLN A 127 26.15 -21.85 22.68
N VAL A 128 26.59 -20.81 21.96
CA VAL A 128 25.69 -20.06 21.08
C VAL A 128 25.32 -20.93 19.88
N SER A 129 24.03 -21.22 19.75
CA SER A 129 23.47 -21.90 18.58
C SER A 129 22.86 -20.92 17.58
N GLY A 130 22.98 -21.25 16.28
CA GLY A 130 22.46 -20.44 15.19
C GLY A 130 23.32 -19.23 14.82
N ARG A 131 22.83 -18.40 13.90
CA ARG A 131 23.48 -17.17 13.43
C ARG A 131 22.94 -15.94 14.16
N ARG A 132 23.74 -14.87 14.22
CA ARG A 132 23.36 -13.57 14.77
C ARG A 132 23.62 -12.46 13.78
N VAL A 133 22.80 -11.42 13.84
CA VAL A 133 23.05 -10.17 13.11
C VAL A 133 23.97 -9.34 13.98
N VAL A 134 25.12 -8.96 13.44
CA VAL A 134 26.10 -8.13 14.14
C VAL A 134 26.51 -6.97 13.26
N GLU A 135 26.71 -5.81 13.89
CA GLU A 135 27.37 -4.68 13.27
C GLU A 135 28.88 -4.87 13.36
N ILE A 136 29.50 -5.28 12.26
CA ILE A 136 30.91 -5.71 12.26
C ILE A 136 31.85 -4.65 12.87
N GLY A 137 31.74 -3.38 12.49
CA GLY A 137 32.62 -2.32 13.01
C GLY A 137 32.51 -2.14 14.52
N TYR A 138 31.28 -2.04 15.04
CA TYR A 138 31.00 -1.91 16.47
C TYR A 138 31.38 -3.17 17.26
N PHE A 139 31.10 -4.35 16.70
CA PHE A 139 31.42 -5.63 17.31
C PHE A 139 32.93 -5.83 17.42
N MET A 140 33.68 -5.54 16.35
CA MET A 140 35.14 -5.64 16.34
C MET A 140 35.81 -4.66 17.32
N LYS A 141 35.29 -3.44 17.45
CA LYS A 141 35.79 -2.47 18.44
C LYS A 141 35.68 -2.98 19.87
N GLN A 142 34.53 -3.55 20.24
CA GLN A 142 34.34 -4.16 21.56
C GLN A 142 35.29 -5.35 21.78
N LEU A 143 35.52 -6.18 20.74
CA LEU A 143 36.50 -7.28 20.85
C LEU A 143 37.93 -6.78 21.07
N GLN A 144 38.32 -5.67 20.43
CA GLN A 144 39.63 -5.04 20.64
C GLN A 144 39.78 -4.48 22.06
N GLU A 145 38.72 -3.86 22.59
CA GLU A 145 38.69 -3.40 23.99
C GLU A 145 38.84 -4.56 24.98
N ILE A 146 38.18 -5.69 24.69
CA ILE A 146 38.33 -6.92 25.47
C ILE A 146 39.74 -7.50 25.29
N SER A 147 40.31 -7.54 24.08
CA SER A 147 41.65 -8.13 23.88
C SER A 147 42.74 -7.40 24.66
N ASN A 148 42.56 -6.11 24.91
CA ASN A 148 43.51 -5.25 25.63
C ASN A 148 43.30 -5.26 27.16
N HIS A 149 42.56 -6.24 27.71
CA HIS A 149 42.38 -6.34 29.16
C HIS A 149 43.67 -6.78 29.85
N ASN A 150 44.46 -5.80 30.27
CA ASN A 150 45.69 -6.04 30.99
C ASN A 150 45.40 -6.59 32.41
N SER A 151 46.05 -7.70 32.73
CA SER A 151 46.14 -8.25 34.08
C SER A 151 47.57 -8.78 34.29
N MET A 152 47.94 -9.16 35.51
CA MET A 152 49.23 -9.83 35.76
C MET A 152 49.37 -11.19 35.06
N PHE A 153 48.25 -11.74 34.59
CA PHE A 153 48.19 -12.94 33.77
C PHE A 153 48.17 -12.55 32.30
N SER A 154 48.87 -13.29 31.44
CA SER A 154 48.95 -13.10 29.98
C SER A 154 47.62 -13.33 29.26
N CYS A 155 46.59 -12.57 29.65
CA CYS A 155 45.23 -12.67 29.16
C CYS A 155 45.13 -12.23 27.69
N ASN A 156 44.28 -12.93 26.95
CA ASN A 156 43.99 -12.62 25.56
C ASN A 156 42.56 -13.06 25.22
N LEU A 157 42.13 -12.87 23.97
CA LEU A 157 40.76 -13.22 23.58
C LEU A 157 40.48 -14.73 23.70
N GLY A 158 41.49 -15.59 23.55
CA GLY A 158 41.37 -17.05 23.73
C GLY A 158 41.18 -17.48 25.19
N THR A 159 41.49 -16.62 26.15
CA THR A 159 41.20 -16.87 27.58
C THR A 159 39.80 -16.42 27.98
N VAL A 160 39.05 -15.77 27.09
CA VAL A 160 37.69 -15.30 27.34
C VAL A 160 36.67 -16.35 26.87
N GLU A 161 35.75 -16.69 27.76
CA GLU A 161 34.63 -17.59 27.48
C GLU A 161 33.29 -16.87 27.57
N MET A 162 32.29 -17.40 26.89
CA MET A 162 30.93 -16.86 26.93
C MET A 162 30.12 -17.60 27.99
N LEU A 163 29.53 -16.84 28.91
CA LEU A 163 28.73 -17.39 30.00
C LEU A 163 27.26 -17.51 29.62
N ASN A 164 26.72 -16.47 28.98
CA ASN A 164 25.34 -16.47 28.53
C ASN A 164 25.09 -15.47 27.38
N GLU A 165 23.90 -15.59 26.79
CA GLU A 165 23.38 -14.64 25.82
C GLU A 165 21.96 -14.20 26.19
N LYS A 166 21.77 -12.89 26.35
CA LYS A 166 20.45 -12.28 26.42
C LYS A 166 20.02 -11.79 25.04
N ARG A 167 18.98 -12.41 24.48
CA ARG A 167 18.42 -12.06 23.17
C ARG A 167 17.18 -11.19 23.26
N THR A 168 17.15 -10.14 22.44
CA THR A 168 15.97 -9.29 22.23
C THR A 168 15.72 -9.14 20.73
N GLY A 169 15.00 -10.10 20.16
CA GLY A 169 14.78 -10.18 18.71
C GLY A 169 16.08 -10.53 17.99
N LEU A 170 16.53 -9.63 17.12
CA LEU A 170 17.81 -9.70 16.42
C LEU A 170 18.99 -9.13 17.23
N ASN A 171 18.72 -8.37 18.30
CA ASN A 171 19.77 -7.93 19.23
C ASN A 171 20.20 -9.06 20.15
N SER A 172 21.51 -9.11 20.38
CA SER A 172 22.14 -10.05 21.30
C SER A 172 23.07 -9.31 22.24
N THR A 173 23.00 -9.63 23.52
CA THR A 173 23.94 -9.17 24.55
C THR A 173 24.63 -10.40 25.10
N PHE A 174 25.93 -10.50 24.88
CA PHE A 174 26.78 -11.60 25.29
C PHE A 174 27.48 -11.24 26.59
N HIS A 175 27.31 -12.06 27.60
CA HIS A 175 28.03 -11.94 28.86
C HIS A 175 29.21 -12.91 28.82
N MET A 176 30.41 -12.38 29.02
CA MET A 176 31.66 -13.12 28.86
C MET A 176 32.55 -12.93 30.09
N LYS A 177 33.43 -13.88 30.35
CA LYS A 177 34.37 -13.83 31.47
C LYS A 177 35.75 -14.35 31.04
N CYS A 178 36.81 -13.71 31.53
CA CYS A 178 38.15 -14.24 31.37
C CYS A 178 38.42 -15.33 32.40
N ARG A 179 38.84 -16.52 31.95
CA ARG A 179 39.17 -17.66 32.83
C ARG A 179 40.38 -17.39 33.73
N MET A 180 41.29 -16.51 33.33
CA MET A 180 42.53 -16.23 34.05
C MET A 180 42.35 -15.16 35.14
N CYS A 181 41.87 -13.97 34.77
CA CYS A 181 41.74 -12.85 35.70
C CYS A 181 40.32 -12.66 36.25
N SER A 182 39.38 -13.52 35.87
CA SER A 182 37.96 -13.46 36.24
C SER A 182 37.22 -12.17 35.87
N LYS A 183 37.82 -11.29 35.05
CA LYS A 183 37.17 -10.06 34.58
C LYS A 183 35.97 -10.37 33.68
N GLU A 184 34.87 -9.67 33.93
CA GLU A 184 33.63 -9.80 33.17
C GLU A 184 33.53 -8.75 32.07
N PHE A 185 32.91 -9.14 30.96
CA PHE A 185 32.68 -8.29 29.79
C PHE A 185 31.24 -8.45 29.31
N VAL A 186 30.67 -7.35 28.81
CA VAL A 186 29.36 -7.33 28.17
C VAL A 186 29.53 -6.83 26.76
N LEU A 187 29.24 -7.69 25.79
CA LEU A 187 29.38 -7.38 24.37
C LEU A 187 28.00 -7.33 23.71
N LYS A 188 27.72 -6.29 22.94
CA LYS A 188 26.45 -6.11 22.23
C LYS A 188 26.61 -6.32 20.73
N SER A 189 25.62 -6.96 20.11
CA SER A 189 25.62 -7.23 18.66
C SER A 189 25.55 -5.97 17.79
N SER A 190 24.92 -4.91 18.29
CA SER A 190 24.69 -3.67 17.58
C SER A 190 24.54 -2.50 18.54
N GLU A 191 24.87 -1.32 18.06
CA GLU A 191 24.73 -0.08 18.81
C GLU A 191 23.38 0.59 18.51
N TYR A 192 22.69 1.04 19.57
CA TYR A 192 21.60 2.00 19.44
C TYR A 192 22.17 3.38 19.76
N SER A 193 21.98 4.34 18.85
CA SER A 193 22.41 5.71 19.07
C SER A 193 21.35 6.68 18.57
N ALA A 194 21.47 7.96 18.94
CA ALA A 194 20.57 9.00 18.48
C ALA A 194 20.48 9.13 16.94
N ASN A 195 21.49 8.61 16.22
CA ASN A 195 21.58 8.66 14.76
C ASN A 195 21.36 7.30 14.09
N LYS A 196 21.06 6.25 14.85
CA LYS A 196 20.97 4.88 14.33
C LYS A 196 19.76 4.14 14.88
N MET A 197 18.92 3.62 13.98
CA MET A 197 17.76 2.83 14.35
C MET A 197 18.16 1.47 14.95
N ASP A 198 17.31 0.96 15.85
CA ASP A 198 17.46 -0.39 16.37
C ASP A 198 17.26 -1.41 15.25
N VAL A 199 18.10 -2.44 15.16
CA VAL A 199 18.01 -3.46 14.09
C VAL A 199 16.63 -4.14 14.05
N ASN A 200 15.94 -4.26 15.19
CA ASN A 200 14.58 -4.79 15.21
C ASN A 200 13.57 -3.83 14.57
N GLU A 201 13.78 -2.52 14.71
CA GLU A 201 12.95 -1.50 14.06
C GLU A 201 13.22 -1.48 12.56
N GLU A 202 14.49 -1.58 12.16
CA GLU A 202 14.91 -1.64 10.75
C GLU A 202 14.32 -2.85 10.03
N ILE A 203 14.42 -4.06 10.62
CA ILE A 203 13.87 -5.26 9.98
C ILE A 203 12.34 -5.23 9.93
N VAL A 204 11.69 -4.64 10.94
CA VAL A 204 10.23 -4.49 10.98
C VAL A 204 9.76 -3.48 9.92
N ALA A 205 10.45 -2.35 9.78
CA ALA A 205 10.18 -1.41 8.70
C ALA A 205 10.41 -2.08 7.33
N GLY A 206 11.50 -2.81 7.16
CA GLY A 206 11.83 -3.53 5.93
C GLY A 206 10.78 -4.56 5.53
N ILE A 207 10.38 -5.45 6.44
CA ILE A 207 9.36 -6.47 6.15
C ILE A 207 7.99 -5.84 5.86
N MET A 208 7.64 -4.75 6.55
CA MET A 208 6.40 -4.03 6.29
C MET A 208 6.41 -3.36 4.91
N SER A 209 7.55 -2.80 4.48
CA SER A 209 7.70 -2.14 3.18
C SER A 209 7.53 -3.06 1.96
N ILE A 210 7.76 -4.36 2.14
CA ILE A 210 7.50 -5.36 1.09
C ILE A 210 6.11 -6.00 1.19
N GLY A 211 5.23 -5.47 2.04
CA GLY A 211 3.87 -5.99 2.20
C GLY A 211 3.75 -7.27 3.03
N ALA A 212 4.79 -7.62 3.80
CA ALA A 212 4.85 -8.83 4.59
C ALA A 212 4.71 -8.54 6.10
N GLY A 213 4.47 -9.59 6.90
CA GLY A 213 4.28 -9.50 8.36
C GLY A 213 5.24 -10.39 9.14
N VAL A 214 4.95 -10.54 10.45
CA VAL A 214 5.80 -11.32 11.38
C VAL A 214 6.01 -12.77 10.95
N THR A 215 4.99 -13.40 10.37
CA THR A 215 5.08 -14.80 9.92
C THR A 215 6.12 -14.94 8.82
N GLN A 216 6.06 -14.10 7.78
CA GLN A 216 7.03 -14.11 6.69
C GLN A 216 8.44 -13.75 7.17
N LEU A 217 8.56 -12.76 8.07
CA LEU A 217 9.85 -12.43 8.69
C LEU A 217 10.47 -13.65 9.37
N ASN A 218 9.72 -14.30 10.26
CA ASN A 218 10.22 -15.45 11.00
C ASN A 218 10.51 -16.64 10.08
N THR A 219 9.72 -16.83 9.01
CA THR A 219 10.05 -17.83 7.98
C THR A 219 11.43 -17.56 7.39
N VAL A 220 11.73 -16.33 6.96
CA VAL A 220 13.04 -15.98 6.40
C VAL A 220 14.15 -16.23 7.42
N LEU A 221 13.99 -15.72 8.66
CA LEU A 221 14.98 -15.88 9.73
C LEU A 221 15.30 -17.35 10.01
N CYS A 222 14.27 -18.20 10.11
CA CYS A 222 14.46 -19.64 10.33
C CYS A 222 15.24 -20.33 9.19
N HIS A 223 14.98 -19.97 7.92
CA HIS A 223 15.69 -20.57 6.78
C HIS A 223 17.18 -20.22 6.75
N ILE A 224 17.57 -19.06 7.29
CA ILE A 224 18.98 -18.64 7.40
C ILE A 224 19.58 -18.95 8.77
N ASN A 225 18.91 -19.79 9.58
CA ASN A 225 19.33 -20.20 10.92
C ASN A 225 19.55 -19.01 11.88
N ILE A 226 18.81 -17.91 11.71
CA ILE A 226 18.73 -16.81 12.67
C ILE A 226 17.51 -17.04 13.56
N PRO A 227 17.64 -16.93 14.90
CA PRO A 227 16.50 -17.14 15.77
C PRO A 227 15.34 -16.16 15.51
N PRO A 228 14.08 -16.64 15.54
CA PRO A 228 12.93 -15.82 15.19
C PRO A 228 12.62 -14.74 16.25
N MET A 229 11.97 -13.68 15.81
CA MET A 229 11.47 -12.62 16.67
C MET A 229 10.15 -13.03 17.32
N SER A 230 9.97 -12.71 18.60
CA SER A 230 8.68 -12.93 19.27
C SER A 230 7.60 -12.02 18.71
N VAL A 231 6.36 -12.50 18.64
CA VAL A 231 5.22 -11.71 18.14
C VAL A 231 5.00 -10.45 18.98
N ARG A 232 5.23 -10.53 20.30
CA ARG A 232 5.13 -9.38 21.22
C ARG A 232 6.15 -8.29 20.88
N LEU A 233 7.41 -8.67 20.67
CA LEU A 233 8.46 -7.71 20.31
C LEU A 233 8.18 -7.10 18.93
N TYR A 234 7.80 -7.93 17.96
CA TYR A 234 7.40 -7.45 16.63
C TYR A 234 6.27 -6.42 16.72
N GLN A 235 5.22 -6.69 17.48
CA GLN A 235 4.09 -5.76 17.65
C GLN A 235 4.52 -4.43 18.27
N GLY A 236 5.38 -4.47 19.30
CA GLY A 236 5.91 -3.24 19.91
C GLY A 236 6.71 -2.39 18.91
N LYS A 237 7.61 -3.01 18.14
CA LYS A 237 8.37 -2.30 17.10
C LYS A 237 7.49 -1.85 15.94
N HIS A 238 6.51 -2.66 15.54
CA HIS A 238 5.51 -2.33 14.52
C HIS A 238 4.73 -1.06 14.89
N ASP A 239 4.30 -0.90 16.13
CA ASP A 239 3.57 0.28 16.59
C ASP A 239 4.43 1.56 16.60
N ILE A 240 5.73 1.43 16.90
CA ILE A 240 6.72 2.51 16.80
C ILE A 240 6.85 2.94 15.33
N ILE A 241 7.09 2.00 14.42
CA ILE A 241 7.23 2.28 12.97
C ILE A 241 5.95 2.93 12.42
N CYS A 242 4.76 2.41 12.77
CA CYS A 242 3.49 3.03 12.38
C CYS A 242 3.34 4.47 12.93
N GLY A 243 3.94 4.76 14.09
CA GLY A 243 3.99 6.11 14.66
C GLY A 243 4.85 7.06 13.83
N TRP A 244 6.05 6.62 13.47
CA TRP A 244 6.96 7.41 12.64
C TRP A 244 6.38 7.67 11.26
N TRP A 245 5.90 6.63 10.57
CA TRP A 245 5.28 6.81 9.26
C TRP A 245 4.08 7.74 9.28
N HIS A 246 3.25 7.69 10.32
CA HIS A 246 2.14 8.63 10.44
C HIS A 246 2.61 10.09 10.56
N LYS A 247 3.61 10.36 11.41
CA LYS A 247 4.18 11.70 11.59
C LYS A 247 4.87 12.20 10.32
N THR A 248 5.64 11.33 9.66
CA THR A 248 6.30 11.67 8.39
C THR A 248 5.28 11.96 7.29
N ALA A 249 4.23 11.16 7.16
CA ALA A 249 3.15 11.42 6.20
C ALA A 249 2.48 12.77 6.45
N GLN A 250 2.20 13.14 7.72
CA GLN A 250 1.67 14.46 8.07
C GLN A 250 2.59 15.60 7.62
N HIS A 251 3.90 15.46 7.86
CA HIS A 251 4.89 16.43 7.41
C HIS A 251 4.93 16.54 5.88
N CYS A 252 4.99 15.41 5.15
CA CYS A 252 4.98 15.39 3.69
C CYS A 252 3.73 16.07 3.10
N MET A 253 2.54 15.81 3.68
CA MET A 253 1.31 16.45 3.23
C MET A 253 1.30 17.95 3.52
N ALA A 254 1.86 18.40 4.66
CA ALA A 254 1.96 19.82 4.97
C ALA A 254 2.88 20.57 3.99
N GLU A 255 4.02 19.97 3.61
CA GLU A 255 4.91 20.53 2.61
C GLU A 255 4.27 20.55 1.21
N ALA A 256 3.53 19.50 0.84
CA ALA A 256 2.76 19.47 -0.41
C ALA A 256 1.68 20.57 -0.43
N GLY A 257 0.99 20.80 0.68
CA GLY A 257 0.02 21.90 0.82
C GLY A 257 0.66 23.28 0.63
N LYS A 258 1.86 23.51 1.14
CA LYS A 258 2.61 24.76 0.92
C LYS A 258 2.99 24.95 -0.55
N GLU A 259 3.44 23.89 -1.22
CA GLU A 259 3.80 23.92 -2.64
C GLU A 259 2.60 24.30 -3.52
N GLU A 260 1.46 23.65 -3.30
CA GLU A 260 0.18 23.96 -3.97
C GLU A 260 -0.26 25.41 -3.70
N LYS A 261 -0.18 25.85 -2.44
CA LYS A 261 -0.53 27.21 -2.04
C LYS A 261 0.32 28.25 -2.78
N ASN A 262 1.64 28.05 -2.82
CA ASN A 262 2.54 28.97 -3.48
C ASN A 262 2.27 29.03 -5.00
N HIS A 263 1.98 27.89 -5.62
CA HIS A 263 1.61 27.85 -7.03
C HIS A 263 0.28 28.55 -7.32
N ALA A 264 -0.76 28.29 -6.53
CA ALA A 264 -2.05 28.94 -6.69
C ALA A 264 -1.94 30.47 -6.58
N LEU A 265 -1.12 30.97 -5.64
CA LEU A 265 -0.84 32.39 -5.50
C LEU A 265 -0.07 32.95 -6.71
N SER A 266 0.90 32.21 -7.27
CA SER A 266 1.70 32.69 -8.40
C SER A 266 0.90 32.84 -9.69
N ILE A 267 -0.18 32.08 -9.84
CA ILE A 267 -1.11 32.19 -10.99
C ILE A 267 -2.36 33.02 -10.69
N GLY A 268 -2.47 33.61 -9.48
CA GLY A 268 -3.64 34.40 -9.07
C GLY A 268 -4.93 33.59 -8.87
N SER A 269 -4.84 32.28 -8.66
CA SER A 269 -6.01 31.41 -8.40
C SER A 269 -6.43 31.52 -6.94
N VAL A 270 -7.16 32.58 -6.61
CA VAL A 270 -7.67 32.87 -5.26
C VAL A 270 -9.17 33.19 -5.30
N ASN A 271 -9.88 32.91 -4.20
CA ASN A 271 -11.27 33.35 -4.05
C ASN A 271 -11.35 34.83 -3.67
N GLU A 272 -12.57 35.36 -3.52
CA GLU A 272 -12.83 36.75 -3.11
C GLU A 272 -12.18 37.13 -1.77
N SER A 273 -11.98 36.16 -0.88
CA SER A 273 -11.32 36.34 0.42
C SER A 273 -9.79 36.16 0.36
N GLY A 274 -9.20 35.98 -0.83
CA GLY A 274 -7.76 35.76 -1.01
C GLY A 274 -7.26 34.36 -0.66
N ILE A 275 -8.14 33.39 -0.44
CA ILE A 275 -7.78 31.99 -0.15
C ILE A 275 -7.43 31.28 -1.47
N PRO A 276 -6.24 30.66 -1.58
CA PRO A 276 -5.85 29.94 -2.79
C PRO A 276 -6.76 28.76 -3.12
N MET A 277 -7.12 28.65 -4.39
CA MET A 277 -7.98 27.61 -4.95
C MET A 277 -7.18 26.68 -5.85
N ILE A 278 -7.30 25.37 -5.62
CA ILE A 278 -6.58 24.36 -6.40
C ILE A 278 -7.49 23.23 -6.89
N PRO A 279 -7.18 22.66 -8.07
CA PRO A 279 -7.77 21.40 -8.48
C PRO A 279 -7.10 20.23 -7.74
N VAL A 280 -7.91 19.25 -7.35
CA VAL A 280 -7.45 18.02 -6.71
C VAL A 280 -8.06 16.79 -7.37
N SER A 281 -7.36 15.66 -7.30
CA SER A 281 -7.91 14.35 -7.62
C SER A 281 -8.07 13.52 -6.36
N GLY A 282 -9.13 12.73 -6.26
CA GLY A 282 -9.33 11.84 -5.13
C GLY A 282 -10.09 10.59 -5.48
N ASP A 283 -9.72 9.52 -4.81
CA ASP A 283 -10.19 8.15 -5.02
C ASP A 283 -9.85 7.34 -3.75
N ALA A 284 -10.43 6.16 -3.62
CA ALA A 284 -10.17 5.25 -2.53
C ALA A 284 -9.73 3.87 -3.00
N CYS A 285 -9.11 3.14 -2.08
CA CYS A 285 -8.88 1.73 -2.25
C CYS A 285 -9.19 0.94 -0.99
N TRP A 286 -9.56 -0.31 -1.20
CA TRP A 286 -9.97 -1.22 -0.15
C TRP A 286 -8.88 -2.23 0.21
N SER A 287 -8.91 -2.71 1.45
CA SER A 287 -7.99 -3.73 1.95
C SER A 287 -8.18 -5.10 1.31
N LYS A 288 -9.30 -5.31 0.61
CA LYS A 288 -9.64 -6.51 -0.15
C LYS A 288 -10.09 -6.11 -1.55
N ARG A 289 -9.74 -6.91 -2.56
CA ARG A 289 -10.25 -6.74 -3.93
C ARG A 289 -11.73 -7.16 -4.00
N SER A 290 -12.57 -6.30 -4.55
CA SER A 290 -13.94 -6.65 -4.94
C SER A 290 -13.92 -7.26 -6.35
N TYR A 291 -14.67 -8.35 -6.55
CA TYR A 291 -14.88 -8.99 -7.86
C TYR A 291 -16.31 -8.71 -8.37
N GLY A 292 -16.76 -7.45 -8.27
CA GLY A 292 -18.08 -7.01 -8.74
C GLY A 292 -19.29 -7.43 -7.89
N THR A 293 -19.19 -8.50 -7.11
CA THR A 293 -20.32 -9.03 -6.30
C THR A 293 -20.09 -9.02 -4.80
N ASN A 294 -18.86 -8.75 -4.34
CA ASN A 294 -18.50 -8.93 -2.93
C ASN A 294 -17.75 -7.71 -2.36
N TYR A 295 -18.50 -6.75 -1.83
CA TYR A 295 -18.01 -5.51 -1.20
C TYR A 295 -17.77 -5.70 0.30
N SER A 296 -16.98 -6.71 0.68
CA SER A 296 -16.77 -7.12 2.07
C SER A 296 -15.50 -6.59 2.73
N ALA A 297 -14.90 -5.51 2.20
CA ALA A 297 -13.63 -5.03 2.72
C ALA A 297 -13.78 -4.47 4.16
N SER A 298 -12.96 -4.96 5.08
CA SER A 298 -13.00 -4.52 6.49
C SER A 298 -12.39 -3.14 6.70
N SER A 299 -11.53 -2.70 5.77
CA SER A 299 -10.91 -1.38 5.80
C SER A 299 -10.82 -0.77 4.40
N GLY A 300 -10.82 0.55 4.35
CA GLY A 300 -10.58 1.35 3.16
C GLY A 300 -9.75 2.59 3.48
N VAL A 301 -9.03 3.07 2.50
CA VAL A 301 -8.29 4.33 2.54
C VAL A 301 -8.71 5.18 1.35
N GLY A 302 -9.00 6.45 1.58
CA GLY A 302 -9.19 7.45 0.54
C GLY A 302 -8.03 8.44 0.58
N ALA A 303 -7.64 8.96 -0.57
CA ALA A 303 -6.59 9.95 -0.70
C ALA A 303 -7.04 11.10 -1.60
N ILE A 304 -6.57 12.30 -1.28
CA ILE A 304 -6.68 13.51 -2.11
C ILE A 304 -5.27 13.92 -2.51
N VAL A 305 -5.07 14.15 -3.80
CA VAL A 305 -3.78 14.48 -4.42
C VAL A 305 -3.92 15.82 -5.14
N GLY A 306 -3.00 16.73 -4.89
CA GLY A 306 -2.93 18.01 -5.60
C GLY A 306 -2.43 17.81 -7.03
N LEU A 307 -3.05 18.49 -8.00
CA LEU A 307 -2.71 18.29 -9.42
C LEU A 307 -1.36 18.90 -9.80
N PHE A 308 -0.93 19.98 -9.14
CA PHE A 308 0.33 20.64 -9.44
C PHE A 308 1.51 19.91 -8.82
N SER A 309 1.49 19.74 -7.49
CA SER A 309 2.53 19.06 -6.71
C SER A 309 2.61 17.56 -7.01
N LYS A 310 1.50 16.97 -7.47
CA LYS A 310 1.30 15.52 -7.67
C LYS A 310 1.51 14.70 -6.39
N LYS A 311 1.40 15.36 -5.23
CA LYS A 311 1.60 14.79 -3.90
C LYS A 311 0.28 14.68 -3.15
N VAL A 312 0.23 13.74 -2.23
CA VAL A 312 -0.94 13.55 -1.36
C VAL A 312 -1.08 14.76 -0.45
N LEU A 313 -2.28 15.33 -0.39
CA LEU A 313 -2.65 16.44 0.51
C LEU A 313 -3.47 15.93 1.70
N TYR A 314 -4.17 14.82 1.51
CA TYR A 314 -4.97 14.20 2.55
C TYR A 314 -5.04 12.68 2.34
N TYR A 315 -5.04 11.92 3.42
CA TYR A 315 -5.52 10.55 3.42
C TYR A 315 -6.34 10.26 4.68
N GLY A 316 -7.37 9.44 4.55
CA GLY A 316 -8.16 8.97 5.68
C GLY A 316 -8.35 7.47 5.61
N VAL A 317 -8.33 6.81 6.78
CA VAL A 317 -8.48 5.35 6.89
C VAL A 317 -9.72 5.03 7.70
N LYS A 318 -10.61 4.22 7.12
CA LYS A 318 -11.84 3.73 7.76
C LYS A 318 -11.74 2.24 7.98
N ASN A 319 -12.01 1.79 9.20
CA ASN A 319 -12.03 0.38 9.59
C ASN A 319 -13.37 0.03 10.25
N LYS A 320 -13.96 -1.08 9.80
CA LYS A 320 -15.20 -1.65 10.35
C LYS A 320 -14.98 -2.49 11.60
N THR A 321 -13.76 -2.96 11.79
CA THR A 321 -13.45 -3.98 12.79
C THR A 321 -12.24 -3.59 13.61
N CYS A 322 -12.27 -3.91 14.89
CA CYS A 322 -11.10 -3.95 15.76
C CYS A 322 -11.04 -5.34 16.40
N ILE A 323 -9.88 -5.99 16.36
CA ILE A 323 -9.77 -7.37 16.89
C ILE A 323 -9.98 -7.47 18.39
N ILE A 324 -9.64 -6.42 19.15
CA ILE A 324 -9.84 -6.40 20.60
C ILE A 324 -11.35 -6.33 20.90
N CYS A 325 -12.08 -5.42 20.23
CA CYS A 325 -13.54 -5.35 20.34
C CYS A 325 -14.22 -6.65 19.88
N SER A 326 -13.81 -7.19 18.73
CA SER A 326 -14.41 -8.39 18.16
C SER A 326 -14.26 -9.60 19.10
N ARG A 327 -13.06 -9.79 19.69
CA ARG A 327 -12.83 -10.87 20.65
C ARG A 327 -13.61 -10.69 21.95
N ALA A 328 -13.77 -9.47 22.43
CA ALA A 328 -14.56 -9.19 23.62
C ALA A 328 -16.05 -9.51 23.38
N HIS A 329 -16.57 -9.08 22.23
CA HIS A 329 -17.93 -9.38 21.80
C HIS A 329 -18.19 -10.89 21.70
N LEU A 330 -17.30 -11.65 21.06
CA LEU A 330 -17.43 -13.12 20.96
C LEU A 330 -17.44 -13.82 22.32
N LYS A 331 -16.80 -13.22 23.33
CA LYS A 331 -16.78 -13.74 24.70
C LYS A 331 -17.91 -13.21 25.58
N GLY A 332 -18.78 -12.34 25.06
CA GLY A 332 -19.81 -11.67 25.84
C GLY A 332 -19.27 -10.74 26.93
N VAL A 333 -18.02 -10.28 26.83
CA VAL A 333 -17.38 -9.41 27.83
C VAL A 333 -17.13 -8.02 27.27
N GLN A 334 -17.03 -7.04 28.16
CA GLN A 334 -16.63 -5.69 27.77
C GLN A 334 -15.17 -5.67 27.30
N PRO A 335 -14.85 -4.95 26.20
CA PRO A 335 -13.49 -4.87 25.72
C PRO A 335 -12.60 -4.14 26.74
N PRO A 336 -11.38 -4.65 27.00
CA PRO A 336 -10.44 -3.94 27.86
C PRO A 336 -10.11 -2.56 27.26
N LYS A 337 -9.71 -1.61 28.11
CA LYS A 337 -9.29 -0.27 27.66
C LYS A 337 -8.15 -0.41 26.65
N HIS A 338 -8.38 0.06 25.43
CA HIS A 338 -7.42 -0.03 24.33
C HIS A 338 -7.62 1.08 23.31
N ARG A 339 -6.63 1.29 22.44
CA ARG A 339 -6.79 2.13 21.26
C ARG A 339 -7.65 1.41 20.23
N CYS A 340 -8.93 1.74 20.18
CA CYS A 340 -9.85 1.17 19.20
C CYS A 340 -9.54 1.71 17.80
N PHE A 341 -9.46 0.81 16.82
CA PHE A 341 -9.26 1.18 15.41
C PHE A 341 -10.55 1.12 14.59
N LYS A 342 -11.66 0.64 15.18
CA LYS A 342 -12.99 0.67 14.56
C LYS A 342 -13.50 2.11 14.60
N ASN A 343 -13.65 2.73 13.43
CA ASN A 343 -14.06 4.13 13.27
C ASN A 343 -15.07 4.31 12.12
N PHE A 344 -15.64 3.22 11.62
CA PHE A 344 -16.63 3.25 10.55
C PHE A 344 -17.71 2.19 10.73
N GLN A 345 -18.94 2.58 10.45
CA GLN A 345 -20.12 1.72 10.45
C GLN A 345 -20.86 1.96 9.12
N GLY A 346 -21.16 0.89 8.39
CA GLY A 346 -21.81 0.97 7.08
C GLY A 346 -21.21 0.05 6.01
N PRO A 347 -21.71 0.15 4.76
CA PRO A 347 -21.18 -0.60 3.63
C PRO A 347 -19.79 -0.09 3.25
N SER A 348 -18.92 -0.97 2.77
CA SER A 348 -17.53 -0.60 2.43
C SER A 348 -17.46 0.41 1.28
N THR A 349 -18.47 0.44 0.40
CA THR A 349 -18.62 1.42 -0.69
C THR A 349 -18.83 2.85 -0.19
N ALA A 350 -19.38 3.04 1.02
CA ALA A 350 -19.58 4.38 1.59
C ALA A 350 -18.33 4.97 2.26
N MET A 351 -17.24 4.20 2.41
CA MET A 351 -16.01 4.69 3.02
C MET A 351 -15.36 5.80 2.20
N GLU A 352 -15.34 5.66 0.87
CA GLU A 352 -14.72 6.64 -0.03
C GLU A 352 -15.38 8.01 0.11
N ALA A 353 -16.70 8.06 -0.09
CA ALA A 353 -17.47 9.30 0.02
C ALA A 353 -17.24 9.99 1.37
N LEU A 354 -17.23 9.23 2.47
CA LEU A 354 -16.95 9.77 3.80
C LEU A 354 -15.53 10.34 3.91
N ILE A 355 -14.51 9.56 3.51
CA ILE A 355 -13.11 9.95 3.65
C ILE A 355 -12.79 11.18 2.80
N ILE A 356 -13.21 11.20 1.54
CA ILE A 356 -12.94 12.33 0.65
C ILE A 356 -13.68 13.57 1.16
N THR A 357 -14.94 13.44 1.59
CA THR A 357 -15.70 14.56 2.17
C THR A 357 -15.02 15.14 3.42
N GLU A 358 -14.48 14.29 4.31
CA GLU A 358 -13.66 14.74 5.45
C GLU A 358 -12.44 15.53 5.01
N GLY A 359 -11.72 15.05 3.99
CA GLY A 359 -10.55 15.76 3.45
C GLY A 359 -10.88 17.13 2.85
N PHE A 360 -12.03 17.28 2.21
CA PHE A 360 -12.51 18.59 1.71
C PHE A 360 -12.87 19.55 2.84
N LYS A 361 -13.50 19.06 3.92
CA LYS A 361 -13.86 19.89 5.09
C LYS A 361 -12.64 20.39 5.85
N GLU A 362 -11.59 19.57 5.93
CA GLU A 362 -10.38 19.89 6.69
C GLU A 362 -9.34 20.69 5.86
N SER A 363 -9.59 20.95 4.56
CA SER A 363 -8.57 21.51 3.67
C SER A 363 -8.12 22.93 4.06
N ILE A 364 -9.05 23.76 4.54
CA ILE A 364 -8.76 25.14 4.97
C ILE A 364 -7.97 25.11 6.27
N GLU A 365 -8.41 24.35 7.27
CA GLU A 365 -7.72 24.25 8.55
C GLU A 365 -6.30 23.68 8.39
N ARG A 366 -6.14 22.63 7.58
CA ARG A 366 -4.85 21.95 7.42
C ARG A 366 -3.86 22.72 6.56
N HIS A 367 -4.33 23.28 5.45
CA HIS A 367 -3.45 23.78 4.39
C HIS A 367 -3.73 25.24 4.00
N GLY A 368 -4.85 25.81 4.43
CA GLY A 368 -5.32 27.12 3.96
C GLY A 368 -5.68 27.11 2.48
N LEU A 369 -6.26 25.99 2.00
CA LEU A 369 -6.59 25.75 0.59
C LEU A 369 -8.08 25.45 0.41
N ILE A 370 -8.64 25.94 -0.70
CA ILE A 370 -9.95 25.54 -1.21
C ILE A 370 -9.74 24.57 -2.38
N TYR A 371 -10.38 23.40 -2.31
CA TYR A 371 -10.39 22.44 -3.40
C TYR A 371 -11.55 22.76 -4.33
N ASN A 372 -11.33 23.62 -5.33
CA ASN A 372 -12.41 24.14 -6.19
C ASN A 372 -12.81 23.17 -7.31
N GLN A 373 -11.94 22.23 -7.68
CA GLN A 373 -12.21 21.21 -8.70
C GLN A 373 -11.85 19.82 -8.18
N TYR A 374 -12.72 18.85 -8.45
CA TYR A 374 -12.55 17.46 -8.06
C TYR A 374 -12.46 16.56 -9.30
N VAL A 375 -11.28 16.03 -9.57
CA VAL A 375 -11.00 15.06 -10.63
C VAL A 375 -11.20 13.65 -10.10
N ALA A 376 -12.24 12.99 -10.58
CA ALA A 376 -12.63 11.67 -10.11
C ALA A 376 -13.05 10.77 -11.27
N ASP A 377 -13.26 9.50 -10.97
CA ASP A 377 -14.00 8.66 -11.89
C ASP A 377 -15.51 9.00 -11.87
N GLY A 378 -16.26 8.27 -12.70
CA GLY A 378 -17.69 8.50 -12.90
C GLY A 378 -18.56 8.24 -11.67
N ASP A 379 -18.00 7.81 -10.54
CA ASP A 379 -18.80 7.46 -9.36
C ASP A 379 -19.44 8.71 -8.77
N SER A 380 -20.78 8.73 -8.82
CA SER A 380 -21.58 9.91 -8.52
C SER A 380 -21.76 10.13 -7.01
N SER A 381 -21.59 9.10 -6.19
CA SER A 381 -21.84 9.16 -4.74
C SER A 381 -20.84 10.04 -3.99
N THR A 382 -19.55 9.99 -4.35
CA THR A 382 -18.50 10.76 -3.67
C THR A 382 -18.68 12.26 -3.94
N TYR A 383 -18.89 12.64 -5.20
CA TYR A 383 -19.16 14.03 -5.56
C TYR A 383 -20.48 14.55 -4.98
N ALA A 384 -21.54 13.73 -4.96
CA ALA A 384 -22.80 14.10 -4.31
C ALA A 384 -22.61 14.38 -2.81
N SER A 385 -21.82 13.57 -2.11
CA SER A 385 -21.47 13.79 -0.70
C SER A 385 -20.72 15.11 -0.48
N ILE A 386 -19.72 15.41 -1.32
CA ILE A 386 -18.99 16.69 -1.27
C ILE A 386 -19.96 17.86 -1.47
N ARG A 387 -20.80 17.80 -2.51
CA ARG A 387 -21.77 18.86 -2.84
C ARG A 387 -22.76 19.10 -1.71
N ASN A 388 -23.31 18.04 -1.14
CA ASN A 388 -24.28 18.13 -0.03
C ASN A 388 -23.62 18.65 1.25
N SER A 389 -22.35 18.36 1.45
CA SER A 389 -21.62 18.79 2.64
C SER A 389 -21.24 20.28 2.64
N ARG A 390 -21.31 20.95 1.47
CA ARG A 390 -20.95 22.36 1.25
C ARG A 390 -19.69 22.77 2.05
N PRO A 391 -18.51 22.19 1.74
CA PRO A 391 -17.31 22.40 2.55
C PRO A 391 -16.81 23.84 2.55
N TYR A 392 -17.26 24.66 1.60
CA TYR A 392 -16.87 26.06 1.44
C TYR A 392 -18.13 26.92 1.29
N GLU A 393 -18.16 28.09 1.94
CA GLU A 393 -19.31 28.99 1.94
C GLU A 393 -19.55 29.65 0.57
N SER A 394 -18.48 30.15 -0.06
CA SER A 394 -18.55 30.92 -1.32
C SER A 394 -18.21 30.13 -2.58
N VAL A 395 -17.75 28.88 -2.46
CA VAL A 395 -17.24 28.10 -3.61
C VAL A 395 -17.98 26.77 -3.74
N THR A 396 -18.60 26.55 -4.90
CA THR A 396 -19.13 25.24 -5.26
C THR A 396 -18.04 24.44 -5.99
N VAL A 397 -17.71 23.26 -5.46
CA VAL A 397 -16.72 22.35 -6.06
C VAL A 397 -17.23 21.88 -7.43
N ALA A 398 -16.44 22.07 -8.48
CA ALA A 398 -16.74 21.57 -9.82
C ALA A 398 -16.24 20.14 -10.00
N LYS A 399 -17.07 19.26 -10.58
CA LYS A 399 -16.64 17.90 -10.95
C LYS A 399 -15.94 17.92 -12.30
N VAL A 400 -14.77 17.29 -12.37
CA VAL A 400 -14.06 16.98 -13.61
C VAL A 400 -13.99 15.46 -13.74
N GLU A 401 -14.64 14.92 -14.76
CA GLU A 401 -14.63 13.49 -15.02
C GLU A 401 -13.28 13.04 -15.59
N CYS A 402 -12.76 11.91 -15.12
CA CYS A 402 -11.51 11.36 -15.64
C CYS A 402 -11.65 11.01 -17.13
N LYS A 403 -10.82 11.64 -17.97
CA LYS A 403 -10.80 11.41 -19.42
C LYS A 403 -10.67 9.93 -19.78
N ASN A 404 -9.78 9.20 -19.11
CA ASN A 404 -9.56 7.78 -19.37
C ASN A 404 -10.81 6.94 -19.09
N HIS A 405 -11.56 7.28 -18.04
CA HIS A 405 -12.81 6.60 -17.70
C HIS A 405 -13.92 6.91 -18.70
N LEU A 406 -14.09 8.17 -19.10
CA LEU A 406 -15.03 8.57 -20.15
C LEU A 406 -14.79 7.80 -21.45
N LEU A 407 -13.54 7.80 -21.94
CA LEU A 407 -13.18 7.11 -23.18
C LEU A 407 -13.32 5.58 -23.06
N ARG A 408 -12.97 5.00 -21.91
CA ARG A 408 -13.14 3.56 -21.65
C ARG A 408 -14.63 3.18 -21.66
N ASN A 409 -15.49 3.97 -21.02
CA ASN A 409 -16.93 3.74 -20.98
C ASN A 409 -17.55 3.88 -22.38
N TYR A 410 -17.10 4.87 -23.16
CA TYR A 410 -17.50 5.01 -24.56
C TYR A 410 -17.13 3.79 -25.40
N CYS A 411 -15.87 3.33 -25.35
CA CYS A 411 -15.45 2.12 -26.05
C CYS A 411 -16.21 0.86 -25.60
N LYS A 412 -16.49 0.71 -24.30
CA LYS A 412 -17.30 -0.41 -23.80
C LYS A 412 -18.71 -0.39 -24.39
N GLY A 413 -19.33 0.78 -24.49
CA GLY A 413 -20.64 0.95 -25.14
C GLY A 413 -20.60 0.54 -26.61
N LEU A 414 -19.60 0.99 -27.37
CA LEU A 414 -19.42 0.63 -28.78
C LEU A 414 -19.19 -0.89 -28.96
N LEU A 415 -18.36 -1.49 -28.10
CA LEU A 415 -18.13 -2.93 -28.12
C LEU A 415 -19.38 -3.74 -27.77
N SER A 416 -20.22 -3.25 -26.85
CA SER A 416 -21.50 -3.89 -26.54
C SER A 416 -22.42 -3.93 -27.74
N ILE A 417 -22.44 -2.88 -28.58
CA ILE A 417 -23.20 -2.87 -29.84
C ILE A 417 -22.59 -3.87 -30.83
N ALA A 418 -21.27 -3.85 -31.00
CA ALA A 418 -20.57 -4.77 -31.92
C ALA A 418 -20.71 -6.25 -31.52
N SER A 419 -20.92 -6.54 -30.24
CA SER A 419 -21.15 -7.89 -29.72
C SER A 419 -22.62 -8.31 -29.76
N ASN A 420 -23.56 -7.38 -29.99
CA ASN A 420 -24.98 -7.70 -29.98
C ASN A 420 -25.39 -8.45 -31.25
N THR A 421 -25.80 -9.71 -31.10
CA THR A 421 -26.11 -10.61 -32.21
C THR A 421 -27.36 -10.22 -33.02
N THR A 422 -28.19 -9.30 -32.51
CA THR A 422 -29.38 -8.79 -33.22
C THR A 422 -29.04 -7.98 -34.46
N TYR A 423 -27.83 -7.38 -34.52
CA TYR A 423 -27.38 -6.62 -35.69
C TYR A 423 -26.65 -7.50 -36.70
N PRO A 424 -26.71 -7.20 -38.02
CA PRO A 424 -26.01 -7.96 -39.04
C PRO A 424 -24.49 -8.07 -38.82
N ILE A 425 -23.91 -9.23 -39.15
CA ILE A 425 -22.49 -9.55 -38.91
C ILE A 425 -21.57 -8.49 -39.54
N ARG A 426 -21.89 -8.02 -40.75
CA ARG A 426 -21.11 -7.01 -41.47
C ARG A 426 -21.04 -5.69 -40.70
N ALA A 427 -22.18 -5.15 -40.27
CA ALA A 427 -22.23 -3.91 -39.47
C ALA A 427 -21.48 -4.04 -38.14
N ARG A 428 -21.59 -5.19 -37.46
CA ARG A 428 -20.85 -5.47 -36.23
C ARG A 428 -19.34 -5.48 -36.45
N LYS A 429 -18.88 -6.10 -37.55
CA LYS A 429 -17.46 -6.16 -37.91
C LYS A 429 -16.91 -4.77 -38.21
N ILE A 430 -17.62 -3.97 -39.01
CA ILE A 430 -17.26 -2.58 -39.31
C ILE A 430 -17.05 -1.77 -38.02
N LEU A 431 -17.98 -1.84 -37.06
CA LEU A 431 -17.83 -1.15 -35.78
C LEU A 431 -16.66 -1.68 -34.95
N LYS A 432 -16.51 -3.01 -34.86
CA LYS A 432 -15.44 -3.66 -34.09
C LYS A 432 -14.05 -3.33 -34.63
N ASP A 433 -13.91 -3.13 -35.93
CA ASP A 433 -12.62 -2.79 -36.56
C ASP A 433 -12.29 -1.29 -36.38
N ASN A 434 -13.28 -0.43 -36.13
CA ASN A 434 -13.11 1.02 -36.10
C ASN A 434 -13.29 1.69 -34.72
N TYR A 435 -13.81 1.02 -33.68
CA TYR A 435 -14.12 1.69 -32.39
C TYR A 435 -12.91 2.40 -31.73
N LEU A 436 -11.69 1.88 -31.91
CA LEU A 436 -10.47 2.53 -31.40
C LEU A 436 -10.13 3.81 -32.17
N ARG A 437 -10.44 3.87 -33.47
CA ARG A 437 -10.29 5.10 -34.26
C ARG A 437 -11.22 6.19 -33.74
N ILE A 438 -12.42 5.81 -33.27
CA ILE A 438 -13.38 6.75 -32.66
C ILE A 438 -12.81 7.34 -31.38
N ARG A 439 -12.25 6.49 -30.50
CA ARG A 439 -11.54 6.97 -29.32
C ARG A 439 -10.36 7.89 -29.67
N TRP A 440 -9.57 7.51 -30.67
CA TRP A 440 -8.41 8.31 -31.08
C TRP A 440 -8.84 9.67 -31.65
N GLY A 441 -9.91 9.72 -32.44
CA GLY A 441 -10.46 10.96 -32.96
C GLY A 441 -10.85 11.94 -31.85
N VAL A 442 -11.52 11.45 -30.80
CA VAL A 442 -11.86 12.27 -29.62
C VAL A 442 -10.59 12.77 -28.92
N ASP A 443 -9.63 11.90 -28.62
CA ASP A 443 -8.39 12.31 -27.93
C ASP A 443 -7.56 13.31 -28.76
N SER A 444 -7.54 13.16 -30.08
CA SER A 444 -6.89 14.10 -31.01
C SER A 444 -7.57 15.47 -31.04
N SER A 445 -8.90 15.51 -31.12
CA SER A 445 -9.67 16.77 -31.04
C SER A 445 -9.40 17.50 -29.71
N VAL A 446 -9.45 16.79 -28.59
CA VAL A 446 -9.16 17.35 -27.27
C VAL A 446 -7.74 17.93 -27.21
N LYS A 447 -6.73 17.18 -27.65
CA LYS A 447 -5.33 17.64 -27.69
C LYS A 447 -5.14 18.88 -28.56
N TYR A 448 -5.89 19.01 -29.65
CA TYR A 448 -5.83 20.15 -30.54
C TYR A 448 -6.42 21.40 -29.87
N TRP A 449 -7.67 21.33 -29.39
CA TRP A 449 -8.39 22.49 -28.85
C TRP A 449 -7.85 22.99 -27.51
N VAL A 450 -7.35 22.09 -26.65
CA VAL A 450 -6.76 22.48 -25.36
C VAL A 450 -5.57 23.41 -25.56
N LYS A 451 -4.76 23.19 -26.62
CA LYS A 451 -3.59 24.00 -26.96
C LYS A 451 -3.91 25.36 -27.56
N GLN A 452 -5.13 25.55 -28.11
CA GLN A 452 -5.49 26.81 -28.74
C GLN A 452 -5.68 27.91 -27.69
N SER A 453 -5.28 29.14 -28.03
CA SER A 453 -5.48 30.32 -27.20
C SER A 453 -6.86 30.95 -27.44
N ILE A 454 -7.92 30.14 -27.33
CA ILE A 454 -9.33 30.56 -27.47
C ILE A 454 -10.07 30.46 -26.13
N PRO A 455 -11.20 31.16 -25.95
CA PRO A 455 -12.00 31.09 -24.72
C PRO A 455 -12.43 29.67 -24.36
N PHE A 456 -12.54 29.38 -23.05
CA PHE A 456 -12.92 28.07 -22.53
C PHE A 456 -14.26 27.56 -23.09
N SER A 457 -15.25 28.45 -23.21
CA SER A 457 -16.57 28.13 -23.77
C SER A 457 -16.48 27.69 -25.23
N GLU A 458 -15.59 28.30 -26.01
CA GLU A 458 -15.38 27.96 -27.42
C GLU A 458 -14.65 26.62 -27.55
N LYS A 459 -13.62 26.36 -26.74
CA LYS A 459 -12.99 25.02 -26.67
C LYS A 459 -14.02 23.94 -26.38
N MET A 460 -14.90 24.18 -25.42
CA MET A 460 -15.94 23.24 -25.03
C MET A 460 -16.92 22.98 -26.19
N LYS A 461 -17.36 24.03 -26.89
CA LYS A 461 -18.24 23.91 -28.06
C LYS A 461 -17.56 23.11 -29.18
N ASN A 462 -16.33 23.46 -29.53
CA ASN A 462 -15.62 22.80 -30.63
C ASN A 462 -15.34 21.32 -30.34
N ILE A 463 -14.93 20.98 -29.12
CA ILE A 463 -14.78 19.58 -28.70
C ILE A 463 -16.13 18.84 -28.74
N LYS A 464 -17.21 19.48 -28.32
CA LYS A 464 -18.56 18.89 -28.37
C LYS A 464 -18.96 18.57 -29.82
N ASP A 465 -18.77 19.52 -30.72
CA ASP A 465 -19.10 19.38 -32.13
C ASP A 465 -18.26 18.28 -32.80
N ASP A 466 -16.95 18.22 -32.49
CA ASP A 466 -16.06 17.17 -32.98
C ASP A 466 -16.41 15.77 -32.45
N ILE A 467 -16.78 15.65 -31.17
CA ILE A 467 -17.22 14.35 -30.61
C ILE A 467 -18.47 13.85 -31.34
N ASN A 468 -19.43 14.74 -31.60
CA ASN A 468 -20.65 14.39 -32.31
C ASN A 468 -20.39 14.05 -33.79
N ASN A 469 -19.44 14.75 -34.43
CA ASN A 469 -19.06 14.49 -35.82
C ASN A 469 -18.07 13.32 -35.99
N GLY A 470 -17.37 12.92 -34.93
CA GLY A 470 -16.34 11.88 -34.96
C GLY A 470 -16.80 10.55 -35.60
N PRO A 471 -17.98 9.99 -35.23
CA PRO A 471 -18.52 8.80 -35.89
C PRO A 471 -18.72 8.98 -37.40
N TYR A 472 -19.29 10.11 -37.84
CA TYR A 472 -19.52 10.41 -39.25
C TYR A 472 -18.20 10.39 -40.04
N HIS A 473 -17.20 11.13 -39.55
CA HIS A 473 -15.86 11.16 -40.14
C HIS A 473 -15.26 9.76 -40.31
N ILE A 474 -15.35 8.93 -39.28
CA ILE A 474 -14.68 7.62 -39.24
C ILE A 474 -15.35 6.61 -40.16
N PHE A 475 -16.67 6.71 -40.30
CA PHE A 475 -17.45 5.86 -41.20
C PHE A 475 -17.62 6.47 -42.60
N GLY A 476 -16.91 7.55 -42.93
CA GLY A 476 -16.73 8.04 -44.30
C GLY A 476 -17.64 9.19 -44.74
N ASP A 477 -18.44 9.77 -43.84
CA ASP A 477 -19.17 11.01 -44.11
C ASP A 477 -18.35 12.21 -43.62
N HIS A 478 -17.82 12.97 -44.59
CA HIS A 478 -16.96 14.13 -44.33
C HIS A 478 -17.66 15.49 -44.50
N SER A 479 -18.99 15.50 -44.61
CA SER A 479 -19.78 16.71 -44.89
C SER A 479 -19.58 17.84 -43.86
N LYS A 480 -19.32 17.48 -42.60
CA LYS A 480 -19.15 18.41 -41.47
C LYS A 480 -17.75 18.39 -40.85
N CYS A 481 -16.77 17.81 -41.54
CA CYS A 481 -15.42 17.73 -41.00
C CYS A 481 -14.69 19.07 -41.06
N ALA A 482 -14.07 19.46 -39.95
CA ALA A 482 -13.17 20.60 -39.92
C ALA A 482 -11.87 20.31 -40.68
N SER A 483 -11.31 21.34 -41.32
CA SER A 483 -10.10 21.23 -42.16
C SER A 483 -8.86 20.78 -41.40
N TYR A 484 -8.76 21.09 -40.10
CA TYR A 484 -7.64 20.66 -39.26
C TYR A 484 -7.66 19.15 -38.96
N PHE A 485 -8.82 18.51 -39.11
CA PHE A 485 -9.08 17.12 -38.72
C PHE A 485 -9.22 16.18 -39.93
N CYS A 486 -9.67 16.70 -41.08
CA CYS A 486 -9.88 15.95 -42.30
C CYS A 486 -9.33 16.70 -43.52
N ASN A 487 -8.50 16.02 -44.33
CA ASN A 487 -7.97 16.54 -45.58
C ASN A 487 -8.57 15.82 -46.81
N ASP A 488 -8.34 16.36 -48.00
CA ASP A 488 -8.93 15.82 -49.23
C ASP A 488 -8.41 14.44 -49.63
N GLU A 489 -7.22 14.05 -49.15
CA GLU A 489 -6.70 12.69 -49.33
C GLU A 489 -7.52 11.67 -48.53
N ILE A 490 -7.90 11.99 -47.29
CA ILE A 490 -8.77 11.13 -46.46
C ILE A 490 -10.14 10.98 -47.12
N LYS A 491 -10.72 12.09 -47.63
CA LYS A 491 -12.03 12.08 -48.30
C LYS A 491 -12.04 11.14 -49.52
N LYS A 492 -10.97 11.15 -50.33
CA LYS A 492 -10.87 10.31 -51.54
C LYS A 492 -10.67 8.82 -51.24
N ARG A 493 -10.13 8.46 -50.08
CA ARG A 493 -9.79 7.08 -49.71
C ARG A 493 -10.84 6.38 -48.84
N THR A 494 -11.93 7.05 -48.48
CA THR A 494 -12.91 6.53 -47.54
C THR A 494 -14.25 6.28 -48.22
N GLU A 495 -14.70 5.03 -48.18
CA GLU A 495 -16.05 4.65 -48.55
C GLU A 495 -17.03 5.09 -47.46
N ASN A 496 -18.15 5.69 -47.86
CA ASN A 496 -19.18 6.13 -46.91
C ASN A 496 -20.07 4.95 -46.48
N MET A 497 -19.79 4.42 -45.29
CA MET A 497 -20.52 3.32 -44.66
C MET A 497 -21.69 3.80 -43.79
N VAL A 498 -21.88 5.12 -43.62
CA VAL A 498 -22.95 5.67 -42.77
C VAL A 498 -24.35 5.22 -43.22
N PRO A 499 -24.71 5.24 -44.52
CA PRO A 499 -26.03 4.76 -44.97
C PRO A 499 -26.26 3.28 -44.62
N GLU A 500 -25.25 2.42 -44.81
CA GLU A 500 -25.33 0.99 -44.47
C GLU A 500 -25.55 0.81 -42.95
N LEU A 501 -24.80 1.54 -42.12
CA LEU A 501 -24.92 1.43 -40.66
C LEU A 501 -26.25 2.00 -40.13
N LYS A 502 -26.81 3.02 -40.79
CA LYS A 502 -28.14 3.58 -40.48
C LYS A 502 -29.25 2.60 -40.83
N ALA A 503 -29.22 2.01 -42.03
CA ALA A 503 -30.20 1.01 -42.46
C ALA A 503 -30.26 -0.20 -41.51
N ASN A 504 -29.11 -0.56 -40.92
CA ASN A 504 -28.99 -1.66 -39.96
C ASN A 504 -29.26 -1.26 -38.49
N GLY A 505 -29.66 -0.01 -38.21
CA GLY A 505 -29.98 0.48 -36.86
C GLY A 505 -28.79 0.63 -35.89
N VAL A 506 -27.57 0.31 -36.33
CA VAL A 506 -26.34 0.38 -35.52
C VAL A 506 -25.90 1.83 -35.31
N PHE A 507 -25.99 2.65 -36.35
CA PHE A 507 -25.44 4.01 -36.33
C PHE A 507 -26.13 4.91 -35.31
N GLN A 508 -27.45 4.83 -35.16
CA GLN A 508 -28.20 5.60 -34.16
C GLN A 508 -27.66 5.36 -32.73
N LYS A 509 -27.33 4.11 -32.40
CA LYS A 509 -26.75 3.78 -31.08
C LYS A 509 -25.35 4.33 -30.89
N ILE A 510 -24.57 4.44 -31.97
CA ILE A 510 -23.25 5.10 -31.95
C ILE A 510 -23.44 6.60 -31.72
N GLU A 511 -24.38 7.23 -32.40
CA GLU A 511 -24.73 8.65 -32.20
C GLU A 511 -25.18 8.93 -30.77
N ASP A 512 -26.07 8.10 -30.22
CA ASP A 512 -26.55 8.22 -28.84
C ASP A 512 -25.39 8.13 -27.82
N LEU A 513 -24.38 7.30 -28.10
CA LEU A 513 -23.17 7.20 -27.27
C LEU A 513 -22.27 8.42 -27.42
N ALA A 514 -22.05 8.90 -28.65
CA ALA A 514 -21.23 10.09 -28.93
C ALA A 514 -21.87 11.35 -28.32
N HIS A 515 -23.18 11.51 -28.47
CA HIS A 515 -23.93 12.60 -27.87
C HIS A 515 -23.86 12.58 -26.34
N ARG A 516 -23.99 11.40 -25.72
CA ARG A 516 -23.77 11.26 -24.27
C ARG A 516 -22.36 11.66 -23.84
N LEU A 517 -21.35 11.26 -24.61
CA LEU A 517 -19.97 11.63 -24.34
C LEU A 517 -19.73 13.14 -24.47
N SER A 518 -20.40 13.80 -25.43
CA SER A 518 -20.20 15.22 -25.73
C SER A 518 -20.75 16.14 -24.64
N PHE A 519 -21.67 15.68 -23.79
CA PHE A 519 -22.04 16.39 -22.55
C PHE A 519 -20.89 16.55 -21.55
N HIS A 520 -19.85 15.72 -21.66
CA HIS A 520 -18.66 15.82 -20.82
C HIS A 520 -17.57 16.74 -21.41
N ALA A 521 -17.89 17.57 -22.41
CA ALA A 521 -16.95 18.51 -23.02
C ALA A 521 -16.22 19.39 -22.00
N TYR A 522 -16.89 19.84 -20.94
CA TYR A 522 -16.27 20.55 -19.81
C TYR A 522 -15.06 19.80 -19.24
N SER A 523 -15.21 18.50 -18.99
CA SER A 523 -14.13 17.66 -18.44
C SER A 523 -13.01 17.42 -19.45
N PHE A 524 -13.36 17.32 -20.73
CA PHE A 524 -12.37 17.17 -21.80
C PHE A 524 -11.50 18.42 -22.00
N VAL A 525 -12.05 19.64 -21.81
CA VAL A 525 -11.24 20.86 -21.87
C VAL A 525 -10.17 20.89 -20.77
N HIS A 526 -10.49 20.40 -19.57
CA HIS A 526 -9.50 20.24 -18.49
C HIS A 526 -8.47 19.15 -18.81
N ASN A 527 -8.87 18.11 -19.57
CA ASN A 527 -7.98 17.03 -20.04
C ASN A 527 -7.25 16.28 -18.91
N GLU A 528 -7.91 16.17 -17.75
CA GLU A 528 -7.34 15.57 -16.55
C GLU A 528 -7.65 14.07 -16.39
N THR A 529 -6.83 13.39 -15.57
CA THR A 529 -7.01 11.98 -15.23
C THR A 529 -6.83 11.75 -13.72
N ASN A 530 -7.55 10.79 -13.16
CA ASN A 530 -7.36 10.34 -11.77
C ASN A 530 -6.16 9.37 -11.60
N ASN A 531 -5.30 9.22 -12.62
CA ASN A 531 -4.16 8.29 -12.58
C ASN A 531 -3.20 8.59 -11.41
N LEU A 532 -3.10 9.86 -10.98
CA LEU A 532 -2.27 10.27 -9.84
C LEU A 532 -2.70 9.56 -8.55
N VAL A 533 -4.00 9.57 -8.25
CA VAL A 533 -4.53 8.91 -7.06
C VAL A 533 -4.58 7.38 -7.23
N GLU A 534 -4.81 6.87 -8.45
CA GLU A 534 -4.66 5.43 -8.73
C GLU A 534 -3.23 4.93 -8.44
N SER A 535 -2.20 5.72 -8.76
CA SER A 535 -0.81 5.42 -8.41
C SER A 535 -0.59 5.39 -6.89
N SER A 536 -1.21 6.32 -6.15
CA SER A 536 -1.26 6.28 -4.68
C SER A 536 -1.89 4.97 -4.17
N ASN A 537 -3.03 4.58 -4.74
CA ASN A 537 -3.73 3.34 -4.43
C ASN A 537 -2.89 2.10 -4.77
N ALA A 538 -2.06 2.14 -5.81
CA ALA A 538 -1.11 1.07 -6.14
C ALA A 538 0.02 0.97 -5.11
N ARG A 539 0.56 2.10 -4.62
CA ARG A 539 1.53 2.11 -3.50
C ARG A 539 0.92 1.51 -2.24
N VAL A 540 -0.31 1.88 -1.88
CA VAL A 540 -1.03 1.24 -0.76
C VAL A 540 -1.11 -0.27 -0.98
N ALA A 541 -1.53 -0.71 -2.16
CA ALA A 541 -1.66 -2.13 -2.50
C ALA A 541 -0.33 -2.90 -2.29
N LYS A 542 0.81 -2.30 -2.66
CA LYS A 542 2.15 -2.87 -2.39
C LYS A 542 2.37 -3.05 -0.88
N PHE A 543 2.20 -2.00 -0.08
CA PHE A 543 2.42 -2.06 1.35
C PHE A 543 1.45 -3.00 2.08
N VAL A 544 0.29 -3.31 1.52
CA VAL A 544 -0.67 -4.27 2.11
C VAL A 544 -0.57 -5.68 1.50
N GLY A 545 0.53 -6.01 0.83
CA GLY A 545 0.78 -7.36 0.31
C GLY A 545 -0.15 -7.73 -0.84
N GLY A 546 -0.41 -6.79 -1.74
CA GLY A 546 -1.25 -6.98 -2.93
C GLY A 546 -2.73 -7.25 -2.61
N LYS A 547 -3.21 -6.79 -1.45
CA LYS A 547 -4.58 -7.04 -0.92
C LYS A 547 -4.89 -8.52 -0.68
N ARG A 548 -3.84 -9.35 -0.53
CA ARG A 548 -3.95 -10.80 -0.25
C ARG A 548 -3.85 -11.12 1.23
N VAL A 549 -3.23 -10.22 2.01
CA VAL A 549 -3.04 -10.37 3.45
C VAL A 549 -3.98 -9.43 4.20
N ASN A 550 -4.66 -9.94 5.21
CA ASN A 550 -5.56 -9.12 6.02
C ASN A 550 -4.79 -8.32 7.08
N PHE A 551 -4.53 -7.03 6.80
CA PHE A 551 -3.94 -6.10 7.75
C PHE A 551 -4.95 -5.20 8.48
N SER A 552 -6.25 -5.43 8.27
CA SER A 552 -7.38 -4.56 8.68
C SER A 552 -7.76 -4.67 10.18
N GLN A 553 -7.18 -5.62 10.91
CA GLN A 553 -7.65 -6.01 12.24
C GLN A 553 -7.14 -5.10 13.38
N ARG A 554 -6.09 -4.33 13.12
CA ARG A 554 -5.39 -3.41 14.06
C ARG A 554 -4.83 -2.22 13.27
N ARG A 555 -3.95 -1.44 13.90
CA ARG A 555 -3.20 -0.31 13.31
C ARG A 555 -2.49 -0.60 11.99
N SER A 556 -2.18 -1.87 11.68
CA SER A 556 -1.28 -2.25 10.58
C SER A 556 -1.71 -1.69 9.22
N TYR A 557 -2.99 -1.75 8.87
CA TYR A 557 -3.48 -1.17 7.62
C TYR A 557 -3.24 0.35 7.57
N ALA A 558 -3.58 1.08 8.64
CA ALA A 558 -3.38 2.52 8.71
C ALA A 558 -1.91 2.93 8.65
N GLY A 559 -1.03 2.20 9.35
CA GLY A 559 0.42 2.45 9.29
C GLY A 559 0.99 2.23 7.89
N ARG A 560 0.56 1.16 7.20
CA ARG A 560 0.96 0.87 5.81
C ARG A 560 0.43 1.91 4.82
N CYS A 561 -0.78 2.44 5.04
CA CYS A 561 -1.30 3.56 4.26
C CYS A 561 -0.46 4.82 4.47
N ALA A 562 -0.05 5.12 5.71
CA ALA A 562 0.85 6.23 5.99
C ALA A 562 2.20 6.07 5.27
N ALA A 563 2.76 4.86 5.23
CA ALA A 563 3.99 4.58 4.49
C ALA A 563 3.84 4.86 2.98
N ALA A 564 2.68 4.53 2.41
CA ALA A 564 2.38 4.75 1.00
C ALA A 564 2.21 6.22 0.62
N VAL A 565 1.99 7.11 1.59
CA VAL A 565 1.91 8.57 1.40
C VAL A 565 3.29 9.22 1.37
N ILE A 566 4.27 8.60 2.04
CA ILE A 566 5.65 9.12 2.13
C ILE A 566 6.40 8.87 0.81
N LEU A 567 6.30 7.65 0.28
CA LEU A 567 6.77 7.29 -1.06
C LEU A 567 5.84 7.85 -2.11
#